data_AF-A0A1Y5P4Y4-F1
#
_entry.id   AF-A0A1Y5P4Y4-F1
#
_cell.length_a   1.000
_cell.length_b   1.000
_cell.length_c   1.000
_cell.angle_alpha   90.00
_cell.angle_beta   90.00
_cell.angle_gamma   90.00
#
_symmetry.space_group_name_H-M   'P 1'
#
loop_
_entity.id
_entity.type
_entity.pdbx_description
1 polymer ?
#
loop_
_entity_poly.entity_id
_entity_poly.type
_entity_poly.pdbx_seq_one_letter_code
_entity_poly.pdbx_strand_id
1 'polypeptide(L)'
;MKLSDIIPQTDIDGALQDDDEIIQYKLLVAKQAVAYAQSIAPHDEGDYANGIRIGRFGNKGVIIEFSDYKSHWIEFGSVHNPESSVRARTENQFTEKR
;
A
#
# COMPACT_ATOMS: atom_id res chain seq x y z
N MET A 1 -28.98 1.62 -14.33
CA MET A 1 -29.31 1.03 -13.04
C MET A 1 -28.03 0.49 -12.44
N LYS A 2 -27.53 1.15 -11.39
CA LYS A 2 -26.36 0.72 -10.62
C LYS A 2 -26.82 -0.16 -9.47
N LEU A 3 -25.95 -1.03 -8.96
CA LEU A 3 -26.24 -1.83 -7.76
C LEU A 3 -26.59 -0.95 -6.55
N SER A 4 -25.98 0.23 -6.45
CA SER A 4 -26.27 1.25 -5.43
C SER A 4 -27.68 1.83 -5.49
N ASP A 5 -28.40 1.63 -6.61
CA ASP A 5 -29.79 2.07 -6.76
C ASP A 5 -30.78 1.08 -6.11
N ILE A 6 -30.30 -0.11 -5.69
CA ILE A 6 -31.08 -1.24 -5.19
C ILE A 6 -30.63 -1.63 -3.77
N ILE A 7 -29.32 -1.57 -3.51
CA ILE A 7 -28.71 -1.89 -2.23
C ILE A 7 -28.00 -0.62 -1.73
N PRO A 8 -28.20 -0.20 -0.46
CA PRO A 8 -27.46 0.93 0.11
C PRO A 8 -25.95 0.73 -0.03
N GLN A 9 -25.23 1.76 -0.46
CA GLN A 9 -23.77 1.70 -0.61
C GLN A 9 -23.08 1.30 0.70
N THR A 10 -23.64 1.67 1.86
CA THR A 10 -23.13 1.29 3.19
C THR A 10 -23.14 -0.21 3.43
N ASP A 11 -24.14 -0.92 2.92
CA ASP A 11 -24.28 -2.37 3.11
C ASP A 11 -23.33 -3.11 2.15
N ILE A 12 -23.13 -2.54 0.95
CA ILE A 12 -22.11 -3.00 0.01
C ILE A 12 -20.72 -2.82 0.62
N ASP A 13 -20.40 -1.64 1.15
CA ASP A 13 -19.08 -1.32 1.72
C ASP A 13 -18.80 -2.18 2.96
N GLY A 14 -19.80 -2.44 3.80
CA GLY A 14 -19.70 -3.33 4.96
C GLY A 14 -19.42 -4.77 4.55
N ALA A 15 -20.17 -5.30 3.57
CA ALA A 15 -19.92 -6.64 3.03
C ALA A 15 -18.50 -6.75 2.43
N LEU A 16 -18.04 -5.74 1.69
CA LEU A 16 -16.69 -5.73 1.10
C LEU A 16 -15.56 -5.54 2.14
N GLN A 17 -15.86 -5.05 3.35
CA GLN A 17 -14.88 -4.90 4.42
C GLN A 17 -14.57 -6.22 5.13
N ASP A 18 -15.60 -7.03 5.36
CA ASP A 18 -15.50 -8.28 6.12
C ASP A 18 -15.38 -9.54 5.25
N ASP A 19 -15.39 -9.37 3.92
CA ASP A 19 -15.21 -10.47 2.97
C ASP A 19 -13.76 -10.99 2.97
N ASP A 20 -13.60 -12.25 3.37
CA ASP A 20 -12.31 -12.94 3.43
C ASP A 20 -11.59 -12.97 2.08
N GLU A 21 -12.29 -13.14 0.96
CA GLU A 21 -11.68 -13.15 -0.37
C GLU A 21 -11.09 -11.78 -0.71
N ILE A 22 -11.78 -10.71 -0.33
CA ILE A 22 -11.31 -9.33 -0.53
C ILE A 22 -10.11 -9.03 0.36
N ILE A 23 -10.12 -9.52 1.61
CA ILE A 23 -8.98 -9.38 2.51
C ILE A 23 -7.76 -10.14 1.95
N GLN A 24 -7.94 -11.37 1.47
CA GLN A 24 -6.86 -12.15 0.85
C GLN A 24 -6.33 -11.46 -0.41
N TYR A 25 -7.21 -10.91 -1.24
CA TYR A 25 -6.80 -10.14 -2.42
C TYR A 25 -6.00 -8.90 -2.04
N LYS A 26 -6.46 -8.11 -1.06
CA LYS A 26 -5.73 -6.94 -0.52
C LYS A 26 -4.35 -7.35 0.01
N LEU A 27 -4.26 -8.47 0.73
CA LEU A 27 -2.99 -9.02 1.22
C LEU A 27 -2.05 -9.43 0.08
N LEU A 28 -2.57 -10.04 -0.99
CA LEU A 28 -1.77 -10.42 -2.15
C LEU A 28 -1.18 -9.20 -2.84
N VAL A 29 -1.99 -8.18 -3.11
CA VAL A 29 -1.54 -6.92 -3.71
C VAL A 29 -0.51 -6.24 -2.80
N ALA A 30 -0.75 -6.19 -1.49
CA ALA A 30 0.20 -5.63 -0.54
C ALA A 30 1.54 -6.39 -0.51
N LYS A 31 1.53 -7.73 -0.59
CA LYS A 31 2.76 -8.54 -0.70
C LYS A 31 3.56 -8.20 -1.95
N GLN A 32 2.88 -8.09 -3.10
CA GLN A 32 3.53 -7.72 -4.36
C GLN A 32 4.12 -6.31 -4.30
N ALA A 33 3.40 -5.37 -3.70
CA ALA A 33 3.84 -4.00 -3.58
C ALA A 33 5.01 -3.84 -2.59
N VAL A 34 5.02 -4.57 -1.47
CA VAL A 34 6.18 -4.63 -0.55
C VAL A 34 7.41 -5.20 -1.27
N ALA A 35 7.27 -6.33 -1.97
CA ALA A 35 8.39 -6.93 -2.70
C ALA A 35 8.95 -5.98 -3.76
N TYR A 36 8.07 -5.27 -4.48
CA TYR A 36 8.49 -4.26 -5.45
C TYR A 36 9.20 -3.08 -4.77
N ALA A 37 8.62 -2.52 -3.72
CA ALA A 37 9.22 -1.41 -2.97
C ALA A 37 10.60 -1.77 -2.42
N GLN A 38 10.76 -2.98 -1.87
CA GLN A 38 12.06 -3.51 -1.44
C GLN A 38 13.06 -3.65 -2.59
N SER A 39 12.61 -4.04 -3.78
CA SER A 39 13.49 -4.20 -4.95
C SER A 39 14.03 -2.88 -5.53
N ILE A 40 13.31 -1.77 -5.34
CA ILE A 40 13.71 -0.45 -5.83
C ILE A 40 14.29 0.44 -4.73
N ALA A 41 14.27 -0.04 -3.49
CA ALA A 41 14.85 0.65 -2.34
C ALA A 41 16.36 0.79 -2.52
N PRO A 42 16.96 1.94 -2.16
CA PRO A 42 18.40 2.10 -2.17
C PRO A 42 19.05 1.07 -1.23
N HIS A 43 20.16 0.48 -1.69
CA HIS A 43 20.96 -0.46 -0.90
C HIS A 43 21.68 0.30 0.22
N ASP A 44 21.01 0.45 1.36
CA ASP A 44 21.57 0.98 2.61
C ASP A 44 21.44 -0.08 3.70
N GLU A 45 22.45 -0.96 3.79
CA GLU A 45 22.68 -2.01 4.81
C GLU A 45 21.49 -2.91 5.21
N GLY A 46 20.35 -2.79 4.52
CA GLY A 46 19.12 -3.54 4.73
C GLY A 46 18.04 -2.80 5.52
N ASP A 47 18.36 -1.86 6.42
CA ASP A 47 17.40 -1.32 7.39
C ASP A 47 16.15 -0.70 6.75
N TYR A 48 16.33 0.15 5.73
CA TYR A 48 15.21 0.81 5.06
C TYR A 48 14.34 -0.18 4.30
N ALA A 49 14.93 -1.06 3.48
CA ALA A 49 14.18 -2.09 2.74
C ALA A 49 13.49 -3.10 3.67
N ASN A 50 14.18 -3.52 4.74
CA ASN A 50 13.63 -4.43 5.76
C ASN A 50 12.52 -3.76 6.58
N GLY A 51 12.55 -2.43 6.70
CA GLY A 51 11.53 -1.62 7.34
C GLY A 51 10.24 -1.43 6.53
N ILE A 52 10.24 -1.82 5.24
CA ILE A 52 9.05 -1.83 4.39
C ILE A 52 8.27 -3.11 4.64
N ARG A 53 7.06 -2.99 5.19
CA ARG A 53 6.27 -4.16 5.61
C ARG A 53 4.77 -3.95 5.42
N ILE A 54 4.04 -5.05 5.50
CA ILE A 54 2.58 -5.03 5.50
C ILE A 54 2.09 -4.69 6.90
N GLY A 55 1.24 -3.68 6.99
CA GLY A 55 0.55 -3.26 8.21
C GLY A 55 -0.96 -3.47 8.14
N ARG A 56 -1.63 -3.29 9.28
CA ARG A 56 -3.09 -3.17 9.36
C ARG A 56 -3.48 -1.77 9.82
N PHE A 57 -4.37 -1.12 9.09
CA PHE A 57 -4.91 0.18 9.48
C PHE A 57 -6.29 0.02 10.10
N GLY A 58 -6.33 -0.25 11.41
CA GLY A 58 -7.55 -0.55 12.15
C GLY A 58 -8.40 -1.63 11.46
N ASN A 59 -9.71 -1.40 11.40
CA ASN A 59 -10.66 -2.28 10.69
C ASN A 59 -10.72 -1.96 9.18
N LYS A 60 -10.00 -0.93 8.72
CA LYS A 60 -10.16 -0.35 7.37
C LYS A 60 -9.31 -1.04 6.31
N GLY A 61 -8.40 -1.94 6.69
CA GLY A 61 -7.74 -2.86 5.76
C GLY A 61 -6.21 -2.98 5.89
N VAL A 62 -5.61 -3.46 4.81
CA VAL A 62 -4.17 -3.75 4.67
C VAL A 62 -3.46 -2.50 4.13
N ILE A 63 -2.33 -2.13 4.72
CA ILE A 63 -1.48 -1.02 4.28
C ILE A 63 -0.03 -1.47 4.07
N ILE A 64 0.75 -0.63 3.39
CA ILE A 64 2.20 -0.74 3.32
C ILE A 64 2.79 0.32 4.25
N GLU A 65 3.59 -0.12 5.19
CA GLU A 65 4.24 0.75 6.17
C GLU A 65 5.72 0.91 5.84
N PHE A 66 6.17 2.17 5.88
CA PHE A 66 7.56 2.56 5.83
C PHE A 66 7.94 3.00 7.25
N SER A 67 8.24 2.03 8.12
CA SER A 67 8.26 2.25 9.57
C SER A 67 9.64 2.56 10.16
N ASP A 68 10.70 2.54 9.36
CA ASP A 68 12.05 2.80 9.85
C ASP A 68 12.37 4.30 9.93
N TYR A 69 13.25 4.70 10.84
CA TYR A 69 13.71 6.08 10.95
C TYR A 69 14.39 6.55 9.66
N LYS A 70 15.09 5.65 8.93
CA LYS A 70 15.66 5.96 7.62
C LYS A 70 14.60 6.23 6.56
N SER A 71 13.38 5.69 6.72
CA SER A 71 12.26 6.02 5.84
C SER A 71 11.92 7.51 5.91
N HIS A 72 12.03 8.13 7.08
CA HIS A 72 11.88 9.58 7.18
C HIS A 72 12.93 10.31 6.34
N TRP A 73 14.18 9.88 6.36
CA TRP A 73 15.26 10.54 5.62
C TRP A 73 15.17 10.34 4.09
N ILE A 74 14.86 9.12 3.65
CA ILE A 74 14.82 8.76 2.23
C ILE A 74 13.55 9.33 1.55
N GLU A 75 12.40 9.23 2.22
CA GLU A 75 11.15 9.81 1.70
C GLU A 75 11.18 11.34 1.79
N PHE A 76 11.72 11.93 2.87
CA PHE A 76 11.87 13.39 2.98
C PHE A 76 12.95 13.94 2.04
N GLY A 77 14.01 13.18 1.77
CA GLY A 77 15.00 13.52 0.74
C GLY A 77 14.39 13.64 -0.67
N SER A 78 13.20 13.07 -0.86
CA SER A 78 12.43 13.16 -2.09
C SER A 78 11.46 14.37 -2.11
N VAL A 79 11.46 15.27 -1.11
CA VAL A 79 10.52 16.42 -1.05
C VAL A 79 10.54 17.31 -2.30
N HIS A 80 11.70 17.48 -2.92
CA HIS A 80 11.85 18.28 -4.15
C HIS A 80 11.68 17.48 -5.45
N ASN A 81 11.52 16.15 -5.34
CA ASN A 81 11.27 15.22 -6.44
C ASN A 81 10.44 14.03 -5.90
N PRO A 82 9.18 14.27 -5.49
CA PRO A 82 8.38 13.29 -4.76
C PRO A 82 8.06 12.05 -5.61
N GLU A 83 8.01 12.21 -6.94
CA GLU A 83 7.81 11.14 -7.92
C GLU A 83 8.94 10.11 -7.94
N SER A 84 10.14 10.49 -7.50
CA SER A 84 11.30 9.58 -7.41
C SER A 84 11.31 8.75 -6.13
N SER A 85 10.47 9.08 -5.16
CA SER A 85 10.39 8.35 -3.89
C SER A 85 9.97 6.89 -4.13
N VAL A 86 10.50 5.97 -3.31
CA VAL A 86 10.16 4.54 -3.41
C VAL A 86 8.67 4.34 -3.22
N ARG A 87 8.06 5.10 -2.30
CA ARG A 87 6.62 5.15 -2.11
C ARG A 87 5.88 5.55 -3.40
N ALA A 88 6.18 6.71 -3.97
CA ALA A 88 5.46 7.20 -5.16
C ALA A 88 5.62 6.24 -6.36
N ARG A 89 6.81 5.70 -6.56
CA ARG A 89 7.07 4.72 -7.62
C ARG A 89 6.31 3.41 -7.40
N THR A 90 6.16 3.00 -6.15
CA THR A 90 5.34 1.84 -5.78
C THR A 90 3.86 2.12 -6.01
N GLU A 91 3.35 3.28 -5.59
CA GLU A 91 1.97 3.70 -5.82
C GLU A 91 1.66 3.76 -7.32
N ASN A 92 2.52 4.36 -8.14
CA ASN A 92 2.34 4.43 -9.60
C ASN A 92 2.25 3.04 -10.24
N GLN A 93 3.15 2.12 -9.88
CA GLN A 93 3.17 0.75 -10.44
C GLN A 93 1.86 -0.03 -10.22
N PHE A 94 1.14 0.26 -9.14
CA PHE A 94 -0.10 -0.44 -8.76
C PHE A 94 -1.37 0.38 -8.99
N THR A 95 -1.25 1.69 -9.26
CA THR A 95 -2.38 2.56 -9.60
C THR A 95 -2.56 2.70 -11.11
N GLU A 96 -1.48 2.70 -11.89
CA GLU A 96 -1.53 2.77 -13.37
C GLU A 96 -1.96 1.46 -14.03
N LYS A 97 -1.98 0.34 -13.29
CA LYS A 97 -2.42 -0.97 -13.79
C LYS A 97 -3.93 -1.24 -13.64
N ARG A 98 -4.74 -0.20 -13.39
CA ARG A 98 -6.21 -0.29 -13.28
C ARG A 98 -6.91 0.29 -14.50
#